data_AF-V8NI81-F1
#
_entry.id   AF-V8NI81-F1
#
_cell.length_a   1.000
_cell.length_b   1.000
_cell.length_c   1.000
_cell.angle_alpha   90.00
_cell.angle_beta   90.00
_cell.angle_gamma   90.00
#
_symmetry.space_group_name_H-M   'P 1'
#
loop_
_entity.id
_entity.type
_entity.pdbx_description
1 polymer ?
#
loop_
_entity_poly.entity_id
_entity_poly.type
_entity_poly.pdbx_seq_one_letter_code
_entity_poly.pdbx_strand_id
1 'polypeptide(L)'
;MDSQIRQNYHRDCEAAVNRMVNMELYASYVYLSMASYFDRDDVALANVSSFFRSQSHEEREHADKLLKFQSQRGGRVLLQDIKKPEKDSWGSILNAMEAALQLERSVNKALLDLHRLASDQGDPHPVQPISTCTMSSQIRQNYQAESEAGVNRLVNQLLQSSYTYLSLSFYYTRDDVALSKFASFFHHLSEEKHEQAEKFLTFQNRRGGRVVLQDVKKPEQDEWKNGITAMEAALKLEKILNQALLDLHQVASRHTDPHLCDFLETHYLDEEVKLIKKLGDHVTNLKRVRAQEEGLGEYLFDRLTLGESSD
;
A
#
# COMPACT_ATOMS: atom_id res chain seq x y z
N MET A 1 26.14 -1.53 -8.93
CA MET A 1 26.70 -0.66 -9.99
C MET A 1 25.91 0.63 -10.00
N ASP A 2 26.54 1.77 -10.24
CA ASP A 2 25.81 3.04 -10.38
C ASP A 2 24.95 3.00 -11.66
N SER A 3 23.75 3.58 -11.57
CA SER A 3 22.80 3.69 -12.69
C SER A 3 23.44 4.41 -13.88
N GLN A 4 23.24 3.88 -15.09
CA GLN A 4 23.83 4.45 -16.31
C GLN A 4 23.16 5.77 -16.72
N ILE A 5 21.92 5.98 -16.28
CA ILE A 5 21.15 7.20 -16.57
C ILE A 5 21.34 8.30 -15.52
N ARG A 6 22.09 8.02 -14.44
CA ARG A 6 22.29 8.99 -13.36
C ARG A 6 23.15 10.16 -13.84
N GLN A 7 22.56 11.35 -13.86
CA GLN A 7 23.26 12.58 -14.23
C GLN A 7 22.91 13.71 -13.26
N ASN A 8 23.92 14.32 -12.64
CA ASN A 8 23.76 15.43 -11.69
C ASN A 8 22.66 15.15 -10.65
N TYR A 9 22.64 13.94 -10.09
CA TYR A 9 21.71 13.54 -9.04
C TYR A 9 22.50 13.20 -7.77
N HIS A 10 22.50 14.10 -6.80
CA HIS A 10 23.25 13.91 -5.56
C HIS A 10 22.59 12.85 -4.67
N ARG A 11 23.39 12.10 -3.91
CA ARG A 11 22.88 11.04 -3.02
C ARG A 11 21.97 11.59 -1.91
N ASP A 12 22.24 12.80 -1.45
CA ASP A 12 21.39 13.46 -0.45
C ASP A 12 20.02 13.84 -1.01
N CYS A 13 19.95 14.28 -2.27
CA CYS A 13 18.67 14.52 -2.96
C CYS A 13 17.89 13.22 -3.12
N GLU A 14 18.57 12.14 -3.52
CA GLU A 14 17.98 10.80 -3.58
C GLU A 14 17.44 10.32 -2.22
N ALA A 15 18.21 10.51 -1.15
CA ALA A 15 17.77 10.15 0.19
C ALA A 15 16.58 11.03 0.64
N ALA A 16 16.57 12.31 0.26
CA ALA A 16 15.50 13.23 0.60
C ALA A 16 14.21 12.97 -0.17
N VAL A 17 14.30 12.59 -1.46
CA VAL A 17 13.14 12.12 -2.22
C VAL A 17 12.57 10.84 -1.60
N ASN A 18 13.41 9.88 -1.19
CA ASN A 18 12.94 8.70 -0.46
C ASN A 18 12.26 9.05 0.88
N ARG A 19 12.77 10.05 1.62
CA ARG A 19 12.11 10.56 2.83
C ARG A 19 10.77 11.21 2.50
N MET A 20 10.70 11.99 1.42
CA MET A 20 9.47 12.65 0.98
C MET A 20 8.41 11.62 0.57
N VAL A 21 8.78 10.59 -0.19
CA VAL A 21 7.90 9.43 -0.49
C VAL A 21 7.32 8.84 0.79
N ASN A 22 8.15 8.58 1.80
CA ASN A 22 7.67 8.05 3.06
C ASN A 22 6.72 9.01 3.79
N MET A 23 6.93 10.32 3.65
CA MET A 23 6.07 11.35 4.25
C MET A 23 4.70 11.42 3.55
N GLU A 24 4.66 11.36 2.22
CA GLU A 24 3.40 11.32 1.45
C GLU A 24 2.62 10.04 1.73
N LEU A 25 3.31 8.89 1.81
CA LEU A 25 2.68 7.62 2.19
C LEU A 25 2.14 7.64 3.63
N TYR A 26 2.85 8.28 4.55
CA TYR A 26 2.35 8.51 5.91
C TYR A 26 1.14 9.46 5.92
N ALA A 27 1.17 10.53 5.13
CA ALA A 27 0.06 11.48 5.02
C ALA A 27 -1.19 10.80 4.45
N SER A 28 -1.04 10.00 3.40
CA SER A 28 -2.08 9.11 2.88
C SER A 28 -2.66 8.22 3.99
N TYR A 29 -1.81 7.61 4.81
CA TYR A 29 -2.27 6.73 5.90
C TYR A 29 -3.03 7.48 7.01
N VAL A 30 -2.64 8.72 7.31
CA VAL A 30 -3.36 9.61 8.23
C VAL A 30 -4.73 9.99 7.67
N TYR A 31 -4.82 10.35 6.39
CA TYR A 31 -6.09 10.66 5.74
C TYR A 31 -7.01 9.45 5.67
N LEU A 32 -6.49 8.25 5.41
CA LEU A 32 -7.25 7.01 5.48
C LEU A 32 -7.82 6.74 6.88
N SER A 33 -7.08 7.08 7.94
CA SER A 33 -7.57 7.04 9.33
C SER A 33 -8.72 8.02 9.56
N MET A 34 -8.61 9.26 9.06
CA MET A 34 -9.68 10.26 9.15
C MET A 34 -10.94 9.79 8.43
N ALA A 35 -10.81 9.31 7.19
CA ALA A 35 -11.91 8.78 6.40
C ALA A 35 -12.61 7.63 7.16
N SER A 36 -11.83 6.67 7.65
CA SER A 36 -12.34 5.53 8.42
C SER A 36 -13.07 5.95 9.70
N TYR A 37 -12.64 7.03 10.37
CA TYR A 37 -13.31 7.53 11.57
C TYR A 37 -14.66 8.21 11.26
N PHE A 38 -14.71 9.07 10.23
CA PHE A 38 -15.94 9.79 9.86
C PHE A 38 -17.00 8.89 9.21
N ASP A 39 -16.59 7.75 8.67
CA ASP A 39 -17.46 6.71 8.13
C ASP A 39 -18.13 5.82 9.20
N ARG A 40 -17.70 5.91 10.46
CA ARG A 40 -18.28 5.12 11.54
C ARG A 40 -19.76 5.45 11.76
N ASP A 41 -20.50 4.48 12.28
CA ASP A 41 -21.93 4.59 12.55
C ASP A 41 -22.30 5.65 13.60
N ASP A 42 -21.44 5.82 14.60
CA ASP A 42 -21.60 6.78 15.70
C ASP A 42 -21.10 8.19 15.35
N VAL A 43 -20.55 8.39 14.16
CA VAL A 43 -20.11 9.69 13.62
C VAL A 43 -20.94 10.08 12.39
N ALA A 44 -21.08 9.16 11.45
CA ALA A 44 -21.99 9.17 10.30
C ALA A 44 -21.88 10.40 9.38
N LEU A 45 -20.66 10.87 9.12
CA LEU A 45 -20.37 12.03 8.27
C LEU A 45 -19.82 11.60 6.91
N ALA A 46 -20.66 10.93 6.11
CA ALA A 46 -20.25 10.28 4.85
C ALA A 46 -19.54 11.21 3.85
N ASN A 47 -20.00 12.46 3.68
CA ASN A 47 -19.34 13.42 2.78
C ASN A 47 -17.95 13.85 3.27
N VAL A 48 -17.78 13.94 4.60
CA VAL A 48 -16.48 14.25 5.21
C VAL A 48 -15.53 13.06 5.10
N SER A 49 -16.06 11.84 5.30
CA SER A 49 -15.32 10.60 5.04
C SER A 49 -14.84 10.54 3.59
N SER A 50 -15.73 10.81 2.62
CA SER A 50 -15.39 10.82 1.20
C SER A 50 -14.32 11.86 0.87
N PHE A 51 -14.39 13.05 1.46
CA PHE A 51 -13.36 14.08 1.29
C PHE A 51 -11.98 13.58 1.75
N PHE A 52 -11.87 13.05 2.96
CA PHE A 52 -10.59 12.54 3.46
C PHE A 52 -10.11 11.30 2.71
N ARG A 53 -11.02 10.49 2.16
CA ARG A 53 -10.65 9.38 1.28
C ARG A 53 -10.03 9.90 -0.01
N SER A 54 -10.59 10.95 -0.62
CA SER A 54 -9.99 11.61 -1.79
C SER A 54 -8.61 12.18 -1.47
N GLN A 55 -8.42 12.84 -0.32
CA GLN A 55 -7.09 13.30 0.10
C GLN A 55 -6.11 12.13 0.29
N SER A 56 -6.55 11.01 0.86
CA SER A 56 -5.72 9.81 0.98
C SER A 56 -5.21 9.30 -0.37
N HIS A 57 -6.05 9.34 -1.42
CA HIS A 57 -5.64 8.97 -2.77
C HIS A 57 -4.68 10.00 -3.38
N GLU A 58 -4.94 11.30 -3.20
CA GLU A 58 -4.09 12.38 -3.70
C GLU A 58 -2.65 12.27 -3.18
N GLU A 59 -2.47 12.06 -1.87
CA GLU A 59 -1.13 11.87 -1.30
C GLU A 59 -0.43 10.59 -1.79
N ARG A 60 -1.21 9.55 -2.10
CA ARG A 60 -0.66 8.33 -2.72
C ARG A 60 -0.17 8.61 -4.15
N GLU A 61 -0.89 9.43 -4.91
CA GLU A 61 -0.43 9.89 -6.23
C GLU A 61 0.83 10.76 -6.12
N HIS A 62 0.96 11.60 -5.09
CA HIS A 62 2.18 12.37 -4.83
C HIS A 62 3.38 11.45 -4.60
N ALA A 63 3.22 10.43 -3.75
CA ALA A 63 4.25 9.41 -3.52
C ALA A 63 4.67 8.70 -4.83
N ASP A 64 3.70 8.30 -5.66
CA ASP A 64 3.96 7.64 -6.93
C ASP A 64 4.70 8.54 -7.94
N LYS A 65 4.32 9.83 -8.03
CA LYS A 65 5.02 10.82 -8.86
C LYS A 65 6.49 10.96 -8.42
N LEU A 66 6.75 10.98 -7.11
CA LEU A 66 8.11 11.05 -6.57
C LEU A 66 8.92 9.76 -6.83
N LEU A 67 8.29 8.58 -6.71
CA LEU A 67 8.93 7.29 -7.02
C LEU A 67 9.29 7.17 -8.51
N LYS A 68 8.40 7.62 -9.40
CA LYS A 68 8.66 7.71 -10.85
C LYS A 68 9.80 8.67 -11.13
N PHE A 69 9.80 9.85 -10.51
CA PHE A 69 10.89 10.82 -10.63
C PHE A 69 12.23 10.23 -10.16
N GLN A 70 12.26 9.57 -9.00
CA GLN A 70 13.45 8.91 -8.45
C GLN A 70 14.06 7.93 -9.46
N SER A 71 13.22 7.11 -10.08
CA SER A 71 13.63 6.09 -11.06
C SER A 71 14.12 6.74 -12.36
N GLN A 72 13.43 7.77 -12.86
CA GLN A 72 13.85 8.53 -14.05
C GLN A 72 15.20 9.24 -13.89
N ARG A 73 15.59 9.60 -12.66
CA ARG A 73 16.87 10.27 -12.35
C ARG A 73 18.03 9.30 -12.13
N GLY A 74 17.80 7.99 -12.26
CA GLY A 74 18.81 6.96 -11.95
C GLY A 74 19.07 6.80 -10.45
N GLY A 75 18.10 7.17 -9.62
CA GLY A 75 18.11 6.94 -8.18
C GLY A 75 17.61 5.53 -7.82
N ARG A 76 17.83 5.14 -6.56
CA ARG A 76 17.25 3.92 -5.98
C ARG A 76 16.07 4.27 -5.09
N VAL A 77 14.98 3.54 -5.27
CA VAL A 77 13.82 3.57 -4.38
C VAL A 77 14.16 2.74 -3.16
N LEU A 78 14.11 3.34 -1.98
CA LEU A 78 14.36 2.68 -0.70
C LEU A 78 13.18 2.94 0.24
N LEU A 79 12.25 2.01 0.24
CA LEU A 79 11.04 2.05 1.06
C LEU A 79 11.38 1.85 2.56
N GLN A 80 10.62 2.51 3.43
CA GLN A 80 10.82 2.52 4.89
C GLN A 80 9.52 2.16 5.60
N ASP A 81 9.60 1.83 6.90
CA ASP A 81 8.39 1.58 7.69
C ASP A 81 7.48 2.82 7.69
N ILE A 82 6.21 2.63 7.34
CA ILE A 82 5.18 3.66 7.48
C ILE A 82 4.61 3.52 8.89
N LYS A 83 4.78 4.55 9.71
CA LYS A 83 4.27 4.57 11.08
C LYS A 83 2.75 4.66 11.07
N LYS A 84 2.10 3.99 12.04
CA LYS A 84 0.68 4.21 12.26
C LYS A 84 0.41 5.68 12.63
N PRO A 85 -0.78 6.22 12.30
CA PRO A 85 -1.18 7.55 12.76
C PRO A 85 -1.14 7.64 14.29
N GLU A 86 -0.78 8.81 14.81
CA GLU A 86 -0.70 9.04 16.26
C GLU A 86 -2.08 9.06 16.95
N LYS A 87 -3.15 9.18 16.15
CA LYS A 87 -4.54 9.30 16.60
C LYS A 87 -5.43 8.29 15.90
N ASP A 88 -6.23 7.58 16.70
CA ASP A 88 -7.23 6.59 16.24
C ASP A 88 -8.68 7.14 16.31
N SER A 89 -8.83 8.40 16.74
CA SER A 89 -10.11 9.12 16.87
C SER A 89 -9.88 10.59 16.57
N TRP A 90 -10.76 11.23 15.79
CA TRP A 90 -10.52 12.60 15.33
C TRP A 90 -11.41 13.65 16.00
N GLY A 91 -12.37 13.23 16.82
CA GLY A 91 -13.28 14.13 17.51
C GLY A 91 -14.21 14.82 16.51
N SER A 92 -14.09 16.14 16.40
CA SER A 92 -14.90 16.98 15.51
C SER A 92 -14.24 17.15 14.13
N ILE A 93 -15.04 17.58 13.14
CA ILE A 93 -14.54 17.97 11.81
C ILE A 93 -13.46 19.06 11.95
N LEU A 94 -13.66 20.04 12.84
CA LEU A 94 -12.69 21.11 13.07
C LEU A 94 -11.33 20.56 13.49
N ASN A 95 -11.30 19.66 14.47
CA ASN A 95 -10.06 19.04 14.95
C ASN A 95 -9.35 18.24 13.85
N ALA A 96 -10.12 17.51 13.03
CA ALA A 96 -9.59 16.76 11.90
C ALA A 96 -9.00 17.69 10.82
N MET A 97 -9.71 18.77 10.49
CA MET A 97 -9.26 19.77 9.51
C MET A 97 -8.04 20.55 10.00
N GLU A 98 -7.96 20.87 11.29
CA GLU A 98 -6.77 21.49 11.89
C GLU A 98 -5.55 20.56 11.85
N ALA A 99 -5.76 19.27 12.14
CA ALA A 99 -4.71 18.27 12.02
C ALA A 99 -4.27 18.04 10.57
N ALA A 100 -5.21 18.00 9.63
CA ALA A 100 -4.93 17.94 8.20
C ALA A 100 -4.13 19.18 7.76
N LEU A 101 -4.55 20.38 8.14
CA LEU A 101 -3.81 21.61 7.84
C LEU A 101 -2.39 21.60 8.43
N GLN A 102 -2.20 21.06 9.64
CA GLN A 102 -0.87 20.92 10.22
C GLN A 102 -0.01 19.89 9.47
N LEU A 103 -0.61 18.78 9.05
CA LEU A 103 0.05 17.77 8.22
C LEU A 103 0.47 18.38 6.88
N GLU A 104 -0.43 19.08 6.18
CA GLU A 104 -0.14 19.79 4.93
C GLU A 104 0.98 20.83 5.09
N ARG A 105 0.96 21.60 6.19
CA ARG A 105 2.05 22.54 6.49
C ARG A 105 3.39 21.82 6.68
N SER A 106 3.37 20.63 7.28
CA SER A 106 4.57 19.82 7.51
C SER A 106 5.08 19.20 6.22
N VAL A 107 4.19 18.67 5.37
CA VAL A 107 4.49 18.15 4.02
C VAL A 107 5.05 19.27 3.15
N ASN A 108 4.38 20.41 3.09
CA ASN A 108 4.84 21.58 2.35
C ASN A 108 6.19 22.10 2.89
N LYS A 109 6.39 22.12 4.22
CA LYS A 109 7.70 22.43 4.79
C LYS A 109 8.75 21.43 4.33
N ALA A 110 8.49 20.13 4.38
CA ALA A 110 9.40 19.09 3.92
C ALA A 110 9.71 19.19 2.40
N LEU A 111 8.74 19.59 1.57
CA LEU A 111 8.93 19.89 0.15
C LEU A 111 9.81 21.13 -0.06
N LEU A 112 9.57 22.20 0.70
CA LEU A 112 10.42 23.39 0.70
C LEU A 112 11.83 23.08 1.23
N ASP A 113 11.95 22.20 2.20
CA ASP A 113 13.19 21.68 2.77
C ASP A 113 13.92 20.79 1.76
N LEU A 114 13.22 20.03 0.92
CA LEU A 114 13.76 19.26 -0.21
C LEU A 114 14.22 20.17 -1.36
N HIS A 115 13.42 21.18 -1.71
CA HIS A 115 13.79 22.20 -2.69
C HIS A 115 14.99 23.01 -2.20
N ARG A 116 14.99 23.39 -0.92
CA ARG A 116 16.16 23.98 -0.26
C ARG A 116 17.27 22.96 -0.13
N LEU A 117 17.06 21.66 0.04
CA LEU A 117 18.12 20.64 -0.01
C LEU A 117 18.80 20.59 -1.36
N ALA A 118 18.02 20.73 -2.42
CA ALA A 118 18.54 20.95 -3.74
C ALA A 118 19.26 22.32 -3.90
N SER A 119 19.16 23.24 -2.92
CA SER A 119 19.64 24.64 -2.98
C SER A 119 20.66 25.14 -1.89
N ASP A 120 20.61 24.79 -0.58
CA ASP A 120 21.26 25.43 0.60
C ASP A 120 22.48 24.63 1.24
N GLN A 121 22.45 23.83 2.34
CA GLN A 121 22.95 22.43 2.14
C GLN A 121 22.08 21.91 1.02
N GLY A 122 20.79 22.23 1.10
CA GLY A 122 19.86 22.29 2.29
C GLY A 122 19.89 23.07 3.63
N ASP A 123 19.30 22.41 4.63
CA ASP A 123 18.14 22.90 5.44
C ASP A 123 18.28 22.58 6.97
N PRO A 124 17.37 22.96 7.95
CA PRO A 124 16.50 21.96 8.69
C PRO A 124 15.22 22.38 9.55
N HIS A 125 14.03 21.71 9.43
CA HIS A 125 13.15 20.85 10.36
C HIS A 125 12.45 21.29 11.74
N PRO A 126 11.66 20.48 12.57
CA PRO A 126 10.16 20.35 12.65
C PRO A 126 9.44 20.28 14.09
N VAL A 127 8.17 19.76 14.20
CA VAL A 127 7.09 19.86 15.28
C VAL A 127 6.57 18.47 15.82
N GLN A 128 5.73 18.38 16.90
CA GLN A 128 5.02 17.16 17.46
C GLN A 128 3.54 17.42 17.96
N PRO A 129 2.66 16.38 18.13
CA PRO A 129 1.40 16.42 18.93
C PRO A 129 0.98 15.14 19.77
N ILE A 130 -0.22 15.17 20.43
CA ILE A 130 -0.77 14.22 21.47
C ILE A 130 -2.24 13.75 21.20
N SER A 131 -2.63 12.61 21.82
CA SER A 131 -3.72 11.58 21.70
C SER A 131 -5.21 11.86 22.14
N THR A 132 -6.07 10.80 22.13
CA THR A 132 -7.56 10.76 21.94
C THR A 132 -8.39 9.82 22.88
N CYS A 133 -9.75 9.86 22.82
CA CYS A 133 -10.75 9.08 23.63
C CYS A 133 -11.84 8.34 22.76
N THR A 134 -12.52 7.29 23.30
CA THR A 134 -13.47 6.34 22.63
C THR A 134 -14.88 6.21 23.27
N MET A 135 -15.92 5.90 22.45
CA MET A 135 -17.32 5.54 22.80
C MET A 135 -17.78 4.26 22.02
N SER A 136 -18.92 3.66 22.39
CA SER A 136 -19.48 2.36 21.88
C SER A 136 -20.38 2.49 20.63
N SER A 137 -20.31 1.52 19.69
CA SER A 137 -21.11 1.44 18.45
C SER A 137 -22.57 1.05 18.69
N GLN A 138 -23.50 1.57 17.88
CA GLN A 138 -24.95 1.29 17.97
C GLN A 138 -25.43 0.26 16.95
N ILE A 139 -24.69 0.05 15.85
CA ILE A 139 -25.13 -0.83 14.75
C ILE A 139 -24.57 -2.27 14.82
N ARG A 140 -23.73 -2.54 15.81
CA ARG A 140 -23.04 -3.83 15.92
C ARG A 140 -24.02 -4.97 16.17
N GLN A 141 -24.13 -5.89 15.22
CA GLN A 141 -24.96 -7.08 15.32
C GLN A 141 -24.24 -8.31 14.76
N ASN A 142 -24.20 -9.38 15.56
CA ASN A 142 -23.59 -10.66 15.21
C ASN A 142 -22.16 -10.52 14.65
N TYR A 143 -21.37 -9.64 15.25
CA TYR A 143 -19.99 -9.35 14.84
C TYR A 143 -19.07 -9.49 16.04
N GLN A 144 -18.29 -10.57 16.06
CA GLN A 144 -17.48 -10.93 17.22
C GLN A 144 -16.16 -10.16 17.28
N ALA A 145 -15.65 -9.92 18.48
CA ALA A 145 -14.38 -9.21 18.68
C ALA A 145 -13.20 -9.92 17.98
N GLU A 146 -13.24 -11.25 17.90
CA GLU A 146 -12.25 -12.04 17.16
C GLU A 146 -12.32 -11.80 15.65
N SER A 147 -13.52 -11.69 15.07
CA SER A 147 -13.73 -11.33 13.66
C SER A 147 -13.25 -9.89 13.38
N GLU A 148 -13.57 -8.95 14.27
CA GLU A 148 -13.10 -7.56 14.19
C GLU A 148 -11.56 -7.46 14.23
N ALA A 149 -10.93 -8.16 15.16
CA ALA A 149 -9.47 -8.24 15.24
C ALA A 149 -8.87 -8.96 14.02
N GLY A 150 -9.55 -9.97 13.50
CA GLY A 150 -9.19 -10.66 12.26
C GLY A 150 -9.19 -9.73 11.05
N VAL A 151 -10.24 -8.92 10.89
CA VAL A 151 -10.33 -7.90 9.83
C VAL A 151 -9.23 -6.85 9.98
N ASN A 152 -8.96 -6.33 11.19
CA ASN A 152 -7.87 -5.37 11.40
C ASN A 152 -6.48 -5.97 11.07
N ARG A 153 -6.24 -7.24 11.40
CA ARG A 153 -5.01 -7.95 11.03
C ARG A 153 -4.87 -8.09 9.52
N LEU A 154 -5.96 -8.50 8.85
CA LEU A 154 -5.97 -8.68 7.39
C LEU A 154 -5.77 -7.35 6.65
N VAL A 155 -6.35 -6.25 7.12
CA VAL A 155 -6.09 -4.91 6.58
C VAL A 155 -4.60 -4.58 6.61
N ASN A 156 -3.91 -4.82 7.72
CA ASN A 156 -2.46 -4.58 7.78
C ASN A 156 -1.69 -5.49 6.81
N GLN A 157 -2.05 -6.78 6.72
CA GLN A 157 -1.42 -7.70 5.75
C GLN A 157 -1.62 -7.24 4.30
N LEU A 158 -2.81 -6.75 3.93
CA LEU A 158 -3.09 -6.21 2.60
C LEU A 158 -2.29 -4.94 2.30
N LEU A 159 -2.17 -4.03 3.28
CA LEU A 159 -1.34 -2.83 3.15
C LEU A 159 0.16 -3.20 2.99
N GLN A 160 0.66 -4.18 3.74
CA GLN A 160 2.03 -4.69 3.59
C GLN A 160 2.26 -5.36 2.24
N SER A 161 1.28 -6.13 1.74
CA SER A 161 1.35 -6.75 0.42
C SER A 161 1.35 -5.72 -0.70
N SER A 162 0.48 -4.70 -0.61
CA SER A 162 0.49 -3.54 -1.50
C SER A 162 1.88 -2.90 -1.52
N TYR A 163 2.47 -2.65 -0.34
CA TYR A 163 3.79 -2.04 -0.25
C TYR A 163 4.93 -2.90 -0.81
N THR A 164 4.81 -4.23 -0.70
CA THR A 164 5.73 -5.20 -1.32
C THR A 164 5.63 -5.17 -2.84
N TYR A 165 4.41 -5.10 -3.39
CA TYR A 165 4.21 -4.98 -4.82
C TYR A 165 4.67 -3.64 -5.39
N LEU A 166 4.55 -2.55 -4.62
CA LEU A 166 5.12 -1.26 -4.98
C LEU A 166 6.65 -1.34 -5.12
N SER A 167 7.33 -2.00 -4.18
CA SER A 167 8.79 -2.26 -4.27
C SER A 167 9.16 -3.07 -5.51
N LEU A 168 8.43 -4.17 -5.77
CA LEU A 168 8.60 -4.99 -6.96
C LEU A 168 8.44 -4.17 -8.24
N SER A 169 7.38 -3.37 -8.32
CA SER A 169 7.10 -2.53 -9.49
C SER A 169 8.27 -1.59 -9.78
N PHE A 170 8.71 -0.80 -8.78
CA PHE A 170 9.77 0.17 -8.98
C PHE A 170 11.15 -0.45 -9.18
N TYR A 171 11.39 -1.67 -8.68
CA TYR A 171 12.57 -2.45 -9.05
C TYR A 171 12.65 -2.67 -10.56
N TYR A 172 11.54 -3.08 -11.21
CA TYR A 172 11.52 -3.31 -12.65
C TYR A 172 11.54 -2.04 -13.50
N THR A 173 11.24 -0.87 -12.91
CA THR A 173 11.39 0.43 -13.60
C THR A 173 12.83 0.92 -13.70
N ARG A 174 13.76 0.34 -12.92
CA ARG A 174 15.16 0.77 -12.91
C ARG A 174 15.80 0.58 -14.29
N ASP A 175 16.74 1.46 -14.63
CA ASP A 175 17.46 1.41 -15.89
C ASP A 175 18.32 0.14 -16.07
N ASP A 176 18.78 -0.43 -14.96
CA ASP A 176 19.59 -1.66 -14.95
C ASP A 176 18.75 -2.95 -14.92
N VAL A 177 17.40 -2.84 -14.98
CA VAL A 177 16.47 -3.97 -15.09
C VAL A 177 15.56 -3.81 -16.32
N ALA A 178 14.88 -2.67 -16.43
CA ALA A 178 14.16 -2.16 -17.60
C ALA A 178 13.08 -3.09 -18.21
N LEU A 179 12.28 -3.77 -17.37
CA LEU A 179 11.17 -4.63 -17.80
C LEU A 179 9.83 -3.94 -17.49
N SER A 180 9.37 -3.10 -18.41
CA SER A 180 8.26 -2.19 -18.15
C SER A 180 6.92 -2.88 -17.94
N LYS A 181 6.68 -4.06 -18.53
CA LYS A 181 5.43 -4.80 -18.34
C LYS A 181 5.42 -5.54 -17.00
N PHE A 182 6.56 -6.03 -16.54
CA PHE A 182 6.71 -6.46 -15.14
C PHE A 182 6.42 -5.32 -14.16
N ALA A 183 6.97 -4.13 -14.41
CA ALA A 183 6.72 -2.97 -13.56
C ALA A 183 5.22 -2.63 -13.49
N SER A 184 4.54 -2.57 -14.65
CA SER A 184 3.11 -2.30 -14.73
C SER A 184 2.26 -3.39 -14.06
N PHE A 185 2.61 -4.66 -14.27
CA PHE A 185 1.91 -5.80 -13.66
C PHE A 185 1.94 -5.71 -12.13
N PHE A 186 3.12 -5.52 -11.52
CA PHE A 186 3.22 -5.40 -10.07
C PHE A 186 2.64 -4.09 -9.54
N HIS A 187 2.66 -3.00 -10.32
CA HIS A 187 1.99 -1.77 -9.93
C HIS A 187 0.47 -1.97 -9.80
N HIS A 188 -0.12 -2.68 -10.77
CA HIS A 188 -1.54 -3.01 -10.73
C HIS A 188 -1.88 -3.85 -9.49
N LEU A 189 -1.11 -4.90 -9.20
CA LEU A 189 -1.30 -5.70 -7.97
C LEU A 189 -1.16 -4.84 -6.70
N SER A 190 -0.24 -3.87 -6.69
CA SER A 190 -0.10 -2.94 -5.56
C SER A 190 -1.38 -2.14 -5.32
N GLU A 191 -1.98 -1.58 -6.37
CA GLU A 191 -3.23 -0.82 -6.30
C GLU A 191 -4.40 -1.74 -5.87
N GLU A 192 -4.54 -2.92 -6.48
CA GLU A 192 -5.59 -3.88 -6.14
C GLU A 192 -5.57 -4.28 -4.65
N LYS A 193 -4.38 -4.63 -4.10
CA LYS A 193 -4.28 -4.98 -2.67
C LYS A 193 -4.60 -3.80 -1.74
N HIS A 194 -4.31 -2.58 -2.16
CA HIS A 194 -4.68 -1.39 -1.39
C HIS A 194 -6.19 -1.17 -1.40
N GLU A 195 -6.83 -1.27 -2.56
CA GLU A 195 -8.29 -1.18 -2.67
C GLU A 195 -9.01 -2.25 -1.86
N GLN A 196 -8.49 -3.48 -1.85
CA GLN A 196 -8.98 -4.56 -0.99
C GLN A 196 -8.91 -4.16 0.48
N ALA A 197 -7.78 -3.58 0.95
CA ALA A 197 -7.66 -3.10 2.33
C ALA A 197 -8.74 -2.05 2.67
N GLU A 198 -9.00 -1.09 1.77
CA GLU A 198 -10.04 -0.08 1.98
C GLU A 198 -11.47 -0.67 1.99
N LYS A 199 -11.73 -1.70 1.18
CA LYS A 199 -13.01 -2.42 1.21
C LYS A 199 -13.21 -3.12 2.56
N PHE A 200 -12.16 -3.70 3.15
CA PHE A 200 -12.21 -4.25 4.52
C PHE A 200 -12.40 -3.16 5.59
N LEU A 201 -11.78 -1.99 5.45
CA LEU A 201 -12.02 -0.85 6.36
C LEU A 201 -13.49 -0.40 6.31
N THR A 202 -14.03 -0.26 5.11
CA THR A 202 -15.45 0.08 4.90
C THR A 202 -16.36 -1.00 5.50
N PHE A 203 -16.01 -2.28 5.32
CA PHE A 203 -16.75 -3.40 5.91
C PHE A 203 -16.70 -3.36 7.46
N GLN A 204 -15.53 -3.10 8.05
CA GLN A 204 -15.33 -2.99 9.49
C GLN A 204 -16.28 -1.95 10.09
N ASN A 205 -16.35 -0.75 9.48
CA ASN A 205 -17.25 0.32 9.93
C ASN A 205 -18.72 -0.07 9.74
N ARG A 206 -19.08 -0.64 8.58
CA ARG A 206 -20.45 -1.10 8.29
C ARG A 206 -20.97 -2.13 9.30
N ARG A 207 -20.08 -2.91 9.93
CA ARG A 207 -20.45 -3.92 10.95
C ARG A 207 -20.40 -3.38 12.39
N GLY A 208 -20.14 -2.09 12.58
CA GLY A 208 -19.98 -1.49 13.91
C GLY A 208 -18.66 -1.88 14.60
N GLY A 209 -17.67 -2.30 13.82
CA GLY A 209 -16.30 -2.52 14.28
C GLY A 209 -15.53 -1.20 14.45
N ARG A 210 -14.32 -1.31 14.99
CA ARG A 210 -13.37 -0.22 15.14
C ARG A 210 -12.12 -0.55 14.36
N VAL A 211 -11.81 0.30 13.40
CA VAL A 211 -10.54 0.28 12.68
C VAL A 211 -9.42 0.62 13.67
N VAL A 212 -8.43 -0.26 13.74
CA VAL A 212 -7.19 -0.04 14.50
C VAL A 212 -6.01 -0.24 13.55
N LEU A 213 -5.44 0.88 13.11
CA LEU A 213 -4.31 0.92 12.21
C LEU A 213 -3.00 0.62 12.96
N GLN A 214 -2.02 0.08 12.24
CA GLN A 214 -0.76 -0.43 12.79
C GLN A 214 0.38 -0.08 11.82
N ASP A 215 1.62 -0.15 12.28
CA ASP A 215 2.77 0.10 11.40
C ASP A 215 2.72 -0.83 10.17
N VAL A 216 2.92 -0.25 8.98
CA VAL A 216 3.13 -1.00 7.74
C VAL A 216 4.62 -1.20 7.58
N LYS A 217 5.05 -2.45 7.69
CA LYS A 217 6.47 -2.82 7.60
C LYS A 217 6.97 -2.67 6.17
N LYS A 218 8.20 -2.17 6.02
CA LYS A 218 8.86 -2.19 4.73
C LYS A 218 9.02 -3.63 4.21
N PRO A 219 9.13 -3.84 2.89
CA PRO A 219 9.36 -5.16 2.33
C PRO A 219 10.65 -5.79 2.86
N GLU A 220 10.67 -7.13 2.96
CA GLU A 220 11.82 -7.88 3.52
C GLU A 220 13.10 -7.70 2.69
N GLN A 221 12.97 -7.34 1.41
CA GLN A 221 14.08 -7.16 0.48
C GLN A 221 13.82 -6.00 -0.49
N ASP A 222 14.89 -5.30 -0.84
CA ASP A 222 14.89 -4.17 -1.79
C ASP A 222 15.34 -4.59 -3.20
N GLU A 223 15.97 -5.76 -3.33
CA GLU A 223 16.49 -6.32 -4.58
C GLU A 223 15.77 -7.64 -4.93
N TRP A 224 15.16 -7.71 -6.11
CA TRP A 224 14.28 -8.82 -6.50
C TRP A 224 14.92 -9.80 -7.50
N LYS A 225 16.16 -9.53 -7.91
CA LYS A 225 16.98 -10.34 -8.83
C LYS A 225 16.37 -10.44 -10.24
N ASN A 226 15.42 -11.33 -10.46
CA ASN A 226 14.85 -11.61 -11.78
C ASN A 226 13.36 -11.95 -11.69
N GLY A 227 12.71 -11.99 -12.86
CA GLY A 227 11.29 -12.21 -13.06
C GLY A 227 10.78 -13.48 -12.39
N ILE A 228 11.54 -14.57 -12.44
CA ILE A 228 11.17 -15.83 -11.77
C ILE A 228 11.13 -15.63 -10.26
N THR A 229 12.19 -15.08 -9.67
CA THR A 229 12.28 -14.89 -8.21
C THR A 229 11.17 -13.96 -7.73
N ALA A 230 10.88 -12.90 -8.49
CA ALA A 230 9.78 -11.99 -8.19
C ALA A 230 8.40 -12.65 -8.28
N MET A 231 8.14 -13.43 -9.33
CA MET A 231 6.86 -14.14 -9.48
C MET A 231 6.69 -15.25 -8.44
N GLU A 232 7.76 -15.93 -8.02
CA GLU A 232 7.72 -16.90 -6.93
C GLU A 232 7.47 -16.22 -5.57
N ALA A 233 8.06 -15.04 -5.34
CA ALA A 233 7.80 -14.25 -4.15
C ALA A 233 6.33 -13.76 -4.12
N ALA A 234 5.82 -13.25 -5.24
CA ALA A 234 4.42 -12.86 -5.40
C ALA A 234 3.48 -14.06 -5.15
N LEU A 235 3.75 -15.21 -5.77
CA LEU A 235 2.95 -16.43 -5.57
C LEU A 235 2.95 -16.89 -4.10
N LYS A 236 4.08 -16.78 -3.40
CA LYS A 236 4.16 -17.07 -1.97
C LYS A 236 3.33 -16.08 -1.16
N LEU A 237 3.41 -14.79 -1.48
CA LEU A 237 2.66 -13.73 -0.82
C LEU A 237 1.15 -13.94 -0.96
N GLU A 238 0.66 -14.24 -2.17
CA GLU A 238 -0.76 -14.49 -2.40
C GLU A 238 -1.26 -15.75 -1.68
N LYS A 239 -0.44 -16.80 -1.59
CA LYS A 239 -0.80 -17.97 -0.77
C LYS A 239 -0.92 -17.64 0.70
N ILE A 240 -0.07 -16.76 1.23
CA ILE A 240 -0.16 -16.29 2.63
C ILE A 240 -1.42 -15.46 2.84
N LEU A 241 -1.74 -14.55 1.92
CA LEU A 241 -2.99 -13.77 1.97
C LEU A 241 -4.24 -14.66 1.89
N ASN A 242 -4.26 -15.61 0.95
CA ASN A 242 -5.35 -16.55 0.83
C ASN A 242 -5.51 -17.40 2.09
N GLN A 243 -4.41 -17.83 2.72
CA GLN A 243 -4.50 -18.52 4.02
C GLN A 243 -5.09 -17.63 5.11
N ALA A 244 -4.71 -16.36 5.18
CA ALA A 244 -5.28 -15.41 6.15
C ALA A 244 -6.78 -15.17 5.91
N LEU A 245 -7.23 -15.13 4.65
CA LEU A 245 -8.65 -15.06 4.28
C LEU A 245 -9.41 -16.31 4.71
N LEU A 246 -8.85 -17.51 4.50
CA LEU A 246 -9.43 -18.78 4.94
C LEU A 246 -9.50 -18.87 6.47
N ASP A 247 -8.46 -18.41 7.17
CA ASP A 247 -8.44 -18.36 8.63
C ASP A 247 -9.52 -17.41 9.15
N LEU A 248 -9.70 -16.23 8.53
CA LEU A 248 -10.76 -15.28 8.87
C LEU A 248 -12.15 -15.85 8.57
N HIS A 249 -12.32 -16.54 7.45
CA HIS A 249 -13.56 -17.23 7.10
C HIS A 249 -13.89 -18.33 8.11
N GLN A 250 -12.89 -19.08 8.57
CA GLN A 250 -13.07 -20.08 9.61
C GLN A 250 -13.53 -19.44 10.94
N VAL A 251 -12.95 -18.30 11.32
CA VAL A 251 -13.40 -17.53 12.50
C VAL A 251 -14.85 -17.08 12.32
N ALA A 252 -15.20 -16.51 11.16
CA ALA A 252 -16.57 -16.10 10.85
C ALA A 252 -17.58 -17.26 10.94
N SER A 253 -17.21 -18.41 10.37
CA SER A 253 -18.01 -19.64 10.38
C SER A 253 -18.21 -20.18 11.80
N ARG A 254 -17.16 -20.23 12.63
CA ARG A 254 -17.26 -20.64 14.04
C ARG A 254 -18.21 -19.76 14.84
N HIS A 255 -18.20 -18.47 14.56
CA HIS A 255 -19.05 -17.48 15.22
C HIS A 255 -20.43 -17.31 14.57
N THR A 256 -20.75 -18.12 13.56
CA THR A 256 -22.03 -18.04 12.83
C THR A 256 -22.29 -16.64 12.28
N ASP A 257 -21.27 -16.01 11.67
CA ASP A 257 -21.38 -14.73 10.96
C ASP A 257 -21.49 -14.96 9.44
N PRO A 258 -22.69 -15.28 8.91
CA PRO A 258 -22.87 -15.60 7.50
C PRO A 258 -22.59 -14.41 6.58
N HIS A 259 -22.75 -13.17 7.07
CA HIS A 259 -22.48 -11.98 6.26
C HIS A 259 -20.98 -11.77 6.05
N LEU A 260 -20.15 -12.05 7.06
CA LEU A 260 -18.69 -12.04 6.87
C LEU A 260 -18.24 -13.21 5.98
N CYS A 261 -18.81 -14.41 6.12
CA CYS A 261 -18.51 -15.52 5.21
C CYS A 261 -18.85 -15.17 3.75
N ASP A 262 -20.06 -14.68 3.49
CA ASP A 262 -20.52 -14.27 2.15
C ASP A 262 -19.66 -13.14 1.55
N PHE A 263 -19.29 -12.15 2.37
CA PHE A 263 -18.39 -11.07 1.94
C PHE A 263 -17.02 -11.58 1.50
N LEU A 264 -16.44 -12.55 2.23
CA LEU A 264 -15.15 -13.15 1.90
C LEU A 264 -15.24 -14.02 0.64
N GLU A 265 -16.28 -14.84 0.53
CA GLU A 265 -16.53 -15.73 -0.60
C GLU A 265 -16.76 -14.96 -1.90
N THR A 266 -17.63 -13.93 -1.85
CA THR A 266 -18.07 -13.18 -3.03
C THR A 266 -16.99 -12.28 -3.60
N HIS A 267 -16.17 -11.66 -2.75
CA HIS A 267 -15.28 -10.58 -3.19
C HIS A 267 -13.80 -10.93 -3.20
N TYR A 268 -13.38 -12.01 -2.53
CA TYR A 268 -11.94 -12.27 -2.31
C TYR A 268 -11.53 -13.70 -2.65
N LEU A 269 -12.20 -14.73 -2.11
CA LEU A 269 -11.70 -16.10 -2.22
C LEU A 269 -11.55 -16.58 -3.67
N ASP A 270 -12.51 -16.27 -4.54
CA ASP A 270 -12.42 -16.63 -5.97
C ASP A 270 -11.31 -15.84 -6.70
N GLU A 271 -11.21 -14.53 -6.43
CA GLU A 271 -10.18 -13.66 -7.04
C GLU A 271 -8.76 -14.06 -6.62
N GLU A 272 -8.55 -14.44 -5.36
CA GLU A 272 -7.26 -14.93 -4.88
C GLU A 272 -6.88 -16.26 -5.56
N VAL A 273 -7.82 -17.18 -5.75
CA VAL A 273 -7.55 -18.44 -6.46
C VAL A 273 -7.19 -18.18 -7.92
N LYS A 274 -7.89 -17.26 -8.61
CA LYS A 274 -7.56 -16.86 -9.98
C LYS A 274 -6.17 -16.24 -10.07
N LEU A 275 -5.81 -15.35 -9.14
CA LEU A 275 -4.50 -14.72 -9.11
C LEU A 275 -3.38 -15.73 -8.82
N ILE A 276 -3.56 -16.62 -7.84
CA ILE A 276 -2.61 -17.70 -7.54
C ILE A 276 -2.40 -18.60 -8.77
N LYS A 277 -3.48 -18.93 -9.49
CA LYS A 277 -3.39 -19.69 -10.73
C LYS A 277 -2.60 -18.93 -11.80
N LYS A 278 -2.90 -17.66 -12.02
CA LYS A 278 -2.21 -16.78 -12.99
C LYS A 278 -0.71 -16.68 -12.68
N LEU A 279 -0.34 -16.44 -11.42
CA LEU A 279 1.06 -16.39 -10.98
C LEU A 279 1.75 -17.75 -11.14
N GLY A 280 1.07 -18.87 -10.84
CA GLY A 280 1.59 -20.21 -11.07
C GLY A 280 1.89 -20.51 -12.55
N ASP A 281 1.02 -20.04 -13.45
CA ASP A 281 1.23 -20.15 -14.89
C ASP A 281 2.43 -19.32 -15.35
N HIS A 282 2.56 -18.09 -14.84
CA HIS A 282 3.70 -17.21 -15.10
C HIS A 282 5.03 -17.82 -14.63
N VAL A 283 5.10 -18.35 -13.41
CA VAL A 283 6.28 -19.06 -12.90
C VAL A 283 6.63 -20.26 -13.79
N THR A 284 5.63 -21.04 -14.21
CA THR A 284 5.84 -22.20 -15.08
C THR A 284 6.41 -21.80 -16.43
N ASN A 285 5.86 -20.76 -17.06
CA ASN A 285 6.32 -20.27 -18.36
C ASN A 285 7.72 -19.66 -18.28
N LEU A 286 8.02 -18.88 -17.24
CA LEU A 286 9.35 -18.33 -17.05
C LEU A 286 10.43 -19.42 -16.88
N LYS A 287 10.11 -20.52 -16.19
CA LYS A 287 10.99 -21.70 -16.11
C LYS A 287 11.20 -22.36 -17.48
N ARG A 288 10.16 -22.47 -18.31
CA ARG A 288 10.26 -23.05 -19.66
C ARG A 288 11.13 -22.24 -20.61
N VAL A 289 11.05 -20.91 -20.54
CA VAL A 289 11.87 -20.02 -21.39
C VAL A 289 13.28 -19.80 -20.82
N ARG A 290 13.68 -20.57 -19.80
CA ARG A 290 15.00 -20.50 -19.14
C ARG A 290 15.40 -19.07 -18.73
N ALA A 291 14.44 -18.27 -18.25
CA ALA A 291 14.64 -16.87 -17.89
C ALA A 291 15.71 -16.66 -16.78
N GLN A 292 16.07 -17.71 -16.03
CA GLN A 292 17.13 -17.64 -15.02
C GLN A 292 18.56 -17.73 -15.60
N GLU A 293 18.70 -18.35 -16.77
CA GLU A 293 20.00 -18.64 -17.41
C GLU A 293 20.23 -17.74 -18.63
N GLU A 294 19.16 -17.31 -19.30
CA GLU A 294 19.21 -16.50 -20.52
C GLU A 294 18.26 -15.29 -20.42
N GLY A 295 18.81 -14.08 -20.51
CA GLY A 295 18.01 -12.84 -20.42
C GLY A 295 16.98 -12.64 -21.55
N LEU A 296 17.14 -13.36 -22.67
CA LEU A 296 16.18 -13.31 -23.78
C LEU A 296 14.80 -13.88 -23.37
N GLY A 297 14.77 -14.93 -22.56
CA GLY A 297 13.52 -15.56 -22.12
C GLY A 297 12.68 -14.62 -21.26
N GLU A 298 13.32 -13.92 -20.32
CA GLU A 298 12.69 -12.92 -19.46
C GLU A 298 12.17 -11.72 -20.27
N TYR A 299 12.98 -11.22 -21.21
CA TYR A 299 12.59 -10.14 -22.09
C TYR A 299 11.37 -10.49 -22.97
N LEU A 300 11.36 -11.69 -23.56
CA LEU A 300 10.21 -12.14 -24.36
C LEU A 300 8.95 -12.32 -23.51
N PHE A 301 9.09 -12.81 -22.27
CA PHE A 301 7.97 -12.94 -21.35
C PHE A 301 7.35 -11.58 -20.99
N ASP A 302 8.17 -10.57 -20.69
CA ASP A 302 7.72 -9.19 -20.45
C ASP A 302 6.88 -8.68 -21.63
N ARG A 303 7.36 -8.88 -22.87
CA ARG A 303 6.70 -8.37 -24.07
C ARG A 303 5.44 -9.13 -24.47
N LEU A 304 5.48 -10.46 -24.42
CA LEU A 304 4.47 -11.33 -25.04
C LEU A 304 3.45 -11.89 -24.05
N THR A 305 3.73 -11.86 -22.74
CA THR A 305 2.82 -12.41 -21.73
C THR A 305 2.25 -11.34 -20.81
N LEU A 306 3.08 -10.40 -20.34
CA LEU A 306 2.61 -9.30 -19.50
C LEU A 306 2.13 -8.09 -20.31
N GLY A 307 2.25 -8.15 -21.64
CA GLY A 307 1.88 -7.07 -22.57
C GLY A 307 0.39 -6.88 -22.80
N GLU A 308 -0.42 -7.91 -22.56
CA GLU A 308 -1.87 -7.93 -22.77
C GLU A 308 -2.61 -7.80 -21.44
N SER A 309 -2.83 -6.56 -21.02
CA SER A 309 -3.86 -6.23 -20.03
C SER A 309 -4.68 -5.07 -20.56
N SER A 310 -5.49 -5.36 -21.56
CA SER A 310 -6.62 -4.54 -21.98
C SER A 310 -7.77 -5.50 -22.28
N ASP A 311 -8.41 -5.96 -21.22
CA ASP A 311 -9.80 -6.38 -21.18
C ASP A 311 -10.46 -5.69 -19.98
#